data_AF-A0A8T4M593-F1
#
_entry.id   AF-A0A8T4M593-F1
#
_cell.length_a   1.000
_cell.length_b   1.000
_cell.length_c   1.000
_cell.angle_alpha   90.00
_cell.angle_beta   90.00
_cell.angle_gamma   90.00
#
_symmetry.space_group_name_H-M   'P 1'
#
loop_
_entity.id
_entity.type
_entity.pdbx_description
1 polymer ?
#
loop_
_entity_poly.entity_id
_entity_poly.type
_entity_poly.pdbx_seq_one_letter_code
_entity_poly.pdbx_strand_id
1 'polypeptide(L)'
;MLLVKTYLNKSKINGIGLFAKEFISRGAVVWELRKEFDVIIKKTDLEKLPIVAQDFVLHYCYYDEKKKQYIICLDDARFLNHSNNPNLDETDQKNGCPQRY
;
A
#
# COMPACT_ATOMS: atom_id res chain seq x y z
N MET A 1 4.35 -5.55 -3.01
CA MET A 1 5.58 -5.75 -2.23
C MET A 1 6.62 -4.63 -2.46
N LEU A 2 7.26 -4.17 -1.40
CA LEU A 2 8.38 -3.22 -1.34
C LEU A 2 9.62 -3.81 -2.03
N LEU A 3 10.27 -3.00 -2.85
CA LEU A 3 11.46 -3.36 -3.62
C LEU A 3 12.75 -2.75 -3.04
N VAL A 4 12.62 -2.00 -1.96
CA VAL A 4 13.69 -1.25 -1.30
C VAL A 4 13.72 -1.58 0.19
N LYS A 5 14.87 -1.41 0.83
CA LYS A 5 15.02 -1.61 2.27
C LYS A 5 14.27 -0.53 3.02
N THR A 6 13.43 -0.95 3.96
CA THR A 6 12.65 -0.05 4.81
C THR A 6 12.79 -0.40 6.28
N TYR A 7 12.27 0.46 7.14
CA TYR A 7 12.05 0.18 8.55
C TYR A 7 10.80 0.93 9.04
N LEU A 8 10.23 0.43 10.13
CA LEU A 8 9.08 1.05 10.80
C LEU A 8 9.55 1.91 11.98
N ASN A 9 8.91 3.07 12.15
CA ASN A 9 9.10 3.91 13.33
C ASN A 9 7.84 4.74 13.61
N LYS A 10 7.81 5.47 14.73
CA LYS A 10 6.74 6.43 15.02
C LYS A 10 6.71 7.52 13.94
N SER A 11 5.54 7.71 13.36
CA SER A 11 5.28 8.76 12.38
C SER A 11 4.89 10.05 13.08
N LYS A 12 5.30 11.19 12.52
CA LYS A 12 4.81 12.51 12.94
C LYS A 12 3.40 12.82 12.39
N ILE A 13 2.93 12.02 11.43
CA ILE A 13 1.61 12.18 10.81
C ILE A 13 0.58 11.37 11.60
N ASN A 14 0.77 10.04 11.67
CA ASN A 14 -0.14 9.14 12.36
C ASN A 14 0.56 7.84 12.76
N GLY A 15 0.52 7.47 14.04
CA GLY A 15 0.91 6.16 14.54
C GLY A 15 2.30 5.69 14.08
N ILE A 16 2.32 4.63 13.28
CA ILE A 16 3.52 4.04 12.70
C ILE A 16 3.67 4.54 11.25
N GLY A 17 4.91 4.80 10.84
CA GLY A 17 5.25 5.14 9.46
C GLY A 17 6.31 4.21 8.91
N LEU A 18 6.32 4.10 7.58
CA LEU A 18 7.34 3.42 6.81
C LEU A 18 8.42 4.42 6.36
N PHE A 19 9.69 4.07 6.59
CA PHE A 19 10.84 4.91 6.27
C PHE A 19 11.84 4.16 5.40
N ALA A 20 12.45 4.85 4.44
CA ALA A 20 13.51 4.29 3.61
C ALA A 20 14.79 4.07 4.44
N LYS A 21 15.41 2.90 4.29
CA LYS A 21 16.70 2.54 4.92
C LYS A 21 17.87 2.69 3.95
N GLU A 22 17.61 3.17 2.74
CA GLU A 22 18.59 3.40 1.69
C GLU A 22 18.18 4.60 0.83
N PHE A 23 19.13 5.10 0.03
CA PHE A 23 18.85 6.18 -0.91
C PHE A 23 17.98 5.67 -2.05
N ILE A 24 16.97 6.47 -2.42
CA ILE A 24 16.05 6.17 -3.52
C ILE A 24 16.06 7.36 -4.47
N SER A 25 16.45 7.12 -5.73
CA SER A 25 16.43 8.15 -6.77
C SER A 25 14.99 8.46 -7.19
N ARG A 26 14.71 9.72 -7.53
CA ARG A 26 13.43 10.13 -8.14
C ARG A 26 13.10 9.24 -9.34
N GLY A 27 11.86 8.76 -9.41
CA GLY A 27 11.31 7.87 -10.43
C GLY A 27 11.56 6.38 -10.18
N ALA A 28 12.36 6.00 -9.19
CA ALA A 28 12.60 4.59 -8.87
C ALA A 28 11.32 3.92 -8.35
N VAL A 29 11.07 2.68 -8.78
CA VAL A 29 9.96 1.88 -8.25
C VAL A 29 10.31 1.42 -6.85
N VAL A 30 9.45 1.74 -5.88
CA VAL A 30 9.64 1.36 -4.47
C VAL A 30 8.71 0.25 -4.03
N TRP A 31 7.57 0.07 -4.71
CA TRP A 31 6.59 -0.97 -4.42
C TRP A 31 5.89 -1.40 -5.71
N GLU A 32 5.58 -2.69 -5.82
CA GLU A 32 4.83 -3.27 -6.94
C GLU A 32 3.79 -4.27 -6.44
N LEU A 33 2.56 -4.23 -6.97
CA LEU A 33 1.55 -5.25 -6.66
C LEU A 33 1.97 -6.62 -7.20
N ARG A 34 2.01 -7.62 -6.32
CA ARG A 34 2.29 -9.02 -6.69
C ARG A 34 1.09 -9.87 -6.33
N LYS A 35 0.34 -10.36 -7.32
CA LYS A 35 -0.91 -11.13 -7.08
C LYS A 35 -0.67 -12.44 -6.33
N GLU A 36 0.54 -12.95 -6.44
CA GLU A 36 1.03 -14.14 -5.74
C GLU A 36 1.43 -13.88 -4.27
N PHE A 37 1.44 -12.62 -3.82
CA PHE A 37 1.93 -12.21 -2.50
C PHE A 37 0.93 -11.31 -1.75
N ASP A 38 0.35 -10.33 -2.43
CA ASP A 38 -0.62 -9.39 -1.89
C ASP A 38 -2.05 -9.95 -1.99
N VAL A 39 -2.96 -9.47 -1.14
CA VAL A 39 -4.36 -9.95 -1.11
C VAL A 39 -5.26 -8.98 -1.85
N ILE A 40 -5.99 -9.48 -2.84
CA ILE A 40 -6.98 -8.71 -3.61
C ILE A 40 -8.38 -9.18 -3.23
N ILE A 41 -9.21 -8.25 -2.74
CA ILE A 41 -10.56 -8.52 -2.24
C ILE A 41 -11.57 -7.69 -3.03
N LYS A 42 -12.58 -8.34 -3.60
CA LYS A 42 -13.73 -7.64 -4.20
C LYS A 42 -14.66 -7.16 -3.09
N LYS A 43 -15.39 -6.07 -3.34
CA LYS A 43 -16.38 -5.54 -2.39
C LYS A 43 -17.38 -6.60 -1.91
N THR A 44 -17.91 -7.42 -2.82
CA THR A 44 -18.85 -8.50 -2.50
C THR A 44 -18.26 -9.60 -1.63
N ASP A 45 -16.94 -9.78 -1.65
CA ASP A 45 -16.26 -10.79 -0.84
C ASP A 45 -15.89 -10.22 0.53
N LEU A 46 -15.56 -8.92 0.60
CA LEU A 46 -15.38 -8.18 1.85
C LEU A 46 -16.66 -8.23 2.72
N GLU A 47 -17.83 -7.97 2.12
CA GLU A 47 -19.12 -7.96 2.81
C GLU A 47 -19.50 -9.33 3.44
N LYS A 48 -18.87 -10.42 2.98
CA LYS A 48 -19.09 -11.77 3.54
C LYS A 48 -18.18 -12.08 4.72
N LEU A 49 -17.15 -11.26 4.98
CA LEU A 49 -16.22 -11.47 6.08
C LEU A 49 -16.86 -11.07 7.42
N PRO A 50 -16.43 -11.65 8.55
CA PRO A 50 -16.80 -11.15 9.87
C PRO A 50 -16.44 -9.66 10.02
N ILE A 51 -17.22 -8.91 10.80
CA ILE A 51 -17.04 -7.45 10.95
C ILE A 51 -15.61 -7.04 11.33
N VAL A 52 -14.98 -7.80 12.24
CA VAL A 52 -13.59 -7.55 12.67
C VAL A 52 -12.58 -7.67 11.52
N ALA A 53 -12.83 -8.57 10.57
CA ALA A 53 -11.99 -8.71 9.39
C ALA A 53 -12.26 -7.60 8.37
N GLN A 54 -13.52 -7.15 8.25
CA GLN A 54 -13.85 -5.99 7.43
C GLN A 54 -13.13 -4.73 7.95
N ASP A 55 -13.17 -4.48 9.25
CA ASP A 55 -12.48 -3.36 9.89
C ASP A 55 -10.97 -3.40 9.63
N PHE A 56 -10.35 -4.58 9.77
CA PHE A 56 -8.94 -4.78 9.47
C PHE A 56 -8.62 -4.46 7.99
N VAL A 57 -9.42 -5.00 7.06
CA VAL A 57 -9.24 -4.75 5.63
C VAL A 57 -9.34 -3.27 5.34
N LEU A 58 -10.40 -2.60 5.80
CA LEU A 58 -10.64 -1.18 5.54
C LEU A 58 -9.58 -0.28 6.17
N HIS A 59 -8.94 -0.72 7.26
CA HIS A 59 -7.85 0.03 7.89
C HIS A 59 -6.52 -0.08 7.12
N TYR A 60 -6.18 -1.26 6.58
CA TYR A 60 -4.86 -1.52 5.99
C TYR A 60 -4.83 -1.62 4.47
N CYS A 61 -5.99 -1.67 3.81
CA CYS A 61 -6.05 -1.73 2.35
C CYS A 61 -5.92 -0.33 1.72
N TYR A 62 -5.56 -0.32 0.45
CA TYR A 62 -5.93 0.77 -0.44
C TYR A 62 -6.98 0.28 -1.44
N TYR A 63 -7.72 1.21 -2.03
CA TYR A 63 -8.77 0.89 -3.00
C TYR A 63 -8.32 1.24 -4.41
N ASP A 64 -8.25 0.23 -5.29
CA ASP A 64 -8.01 0.43 -6.73
C ASP A 64 -9.34 0.84 -7.38
N GLU A 65 -9.49 2.14 -7.63
CA GLU A 65 -10.69 2.72 -8.25
C GLU A 65 -10.96 2.21 -9.66
N LYS A 66 -9.93 1.84 -10.43
CA LYS A 66 -10.09 1.34 -11.80
C LYS A 66 -10.61 -0.09 -11.81
N LYS A 67 -10.08 -0.93 -10.92
CA LYS A 67 -10.47 -2.35 -10.83
C LYS A 67 -11.61 -2.60 -9.85
N LYS A 68 -12.01 -1.60 -9.06
CA LYS A 68 -13.04 -1.69 -8.02
C LYS A 68 -12.75 -2.80 -7.00
N GLN A 69 -11.51 -2.83 -6.51
CA GLN A 69 -10.99 -3.86 -5.62
C GLN A 69 -10.20 -3.25 -4.46
N TYR A 70 -10.30 -3.88 -3.30
CA TYR A 70 -9.46 -3.58 -2.14
C TYR A 70 -8.18 -4.41 -2.23
N ILE A 71 -7.04 -3.79 -1.98
CA ILE A 71 -5.74 -4.43 -2.03
C ILE A 71 -5.09 -4.27 -0.67
N ILE A 72 -4.77 -5.39 -0.04
CA ILE A 72 -3.97 -5.43 1.18
C ILE A 72 -2.54 -5.78 0.78
N CYS A 73 -1.63 -4.87 1.06
CA CYS A 73 -0.21 -5.14 1.00
C CYS A 73 0.14 -6.09 2.16
N LEU A 74 0.70 -7.26 1.85
CA LEU A 74 1.04 -8.23 2.89
C LEU A 74 2.28 -7.79 3.72
N ASP A 75 3.12 -6.95 3.12
CA ASP A 75 4.32 -6.40 3.74
C ASP A 75 4.09 -5.07 4.46
N ASP A 76 5.20 -4.42 4.84
CA ASP A 76 5.18 -3.17 5.60
C ASP A 76 4.67 -1.94 4.81
N ALA A 77 4.34 -2.08 3.51
CA ALA A 77 3.70 -1.00 2.75
C ALA A 77 2.34 -0.59 3.33
N ARG A 78 1.68 -1.47 4.10
CA ARG A 78 0.47 -1.15 4.88
C ARG A 78 0.67 -0.04 5.94
N PHE A 79 1.92 0.37 6.20
CA PHE A 79 2.27 1.49 7.10
C PHE A 79 2.70 2.76 6.34
N LEU A 80 2.51 2.80 5.02
CA LEU A 80 2.59 4.05 4.27
C LEU A 80 1.50 5.01 4.75
N ASN A 81 1.90 6.20 5.16
CA ASN A 81 0.97 7.23 5.59
C ASN A 81 0.51 8.08 4.41
N HIS A 82 -0.73 8.57 4.50
CA HIS A 82 -1.23 9.59 3.60
C HIS A 82 -0.62 10.96 3.92
N SER A 83 -0.36 11.76 2.88
CA SER A 83 0.16 13.12 2.98
C SER A 83 -0.37 13.96 1.83
N ASN A 84 -0.69 15.24 2.09
CA ASN A 84 -1.05 16.22 1.05
C ASN A 84 0.16 16.64 0.19
N ASN A 85 1.38 16.37 0.66
CA ASN A 85 2.62 16.57 -0.08
C ASN A 85 3.40 15.24 -0.04
N PRO A 86 2.95 14.22 -0.80
CA PRO A 86 3.59 12.91 -0.79
C PRO A 86 4.92 12.95 -1.54
N ASN A 87 5.80 12.02 -1.20
CA ASN A 87 7.04 11.75 -1.94
C ASN A 87 6.94 10.47 -2.79
N LEU A 88 5.79 9.81 -2.80
CA LEU A 88 5.51 8.69 -3.69
C LEU A 88 4.38 9.06 -4.65
N ASP A 89 4.49 8.56 -5.89
CA ASP A 89 3.51 8.70 -6.94
C ASP A 89 3.00 7.33 -7.40
N GLU A 90 1.71 7.27 -7.76
CA GLU A 90 0.96 6.10 -8.23
C GLU A 90 0.52 6.22 -9.71
N THR A 91 0.96 7.27 -10.43
CA THR A 91 0.44 7.64 -11.75
C THR A 91 0.69 6.62 -12.86
N ASP A 92 1.67 5.73 -12.74
CA ASP A 92 2.02 4.76 -13.80
C ASP A 92 1.25 3.42 -13.67
N GLN A 93 -0.07 3.49 -13.84
CA GLN A 93 -0.96 2.34 -13.64
C GLN A 93 -0.97 1.31 -14.79
N LYS A 94 -0.15 1.48 -15.83
CA LYS A 94 -0.18 0.60 -17.02
C LYS A 94 0.27 -0.83 -16.73
N ASN A 95 1.12 -1.05 -15.70
CA ASN A 95 1.74 -2.34 -15.40
C ASN A 95 1.55 -2.81 -13.94
N GLY A 96 0.39 -2.58 -13.33
CA GLY A 96 0.11 -3.13 -11.98
C GLY A 96 0.24 -2.14 -10.83
N CYS A 97 0.15 -0.83 -11.11
CA CYS A 97 0.19 0.24 -10.11
C CYS A 97 1.45 0.25 -9.23
N PRO A 98 2.66 0.25 -9.81
CA PRO A 98 3.89 0.47 -9.06
C PRO A 98 3.87 1.87 -8.41
N GLN A 99 4.29 1.95 -7.15
CA GLN A 99 4.56 3.23 -6.51
C GLN A 99 6.02 3.63 -6.77
N ARG A 100 6.23 4.91 -7.06
CA ARG A 100 7.55 5.47 -7.39
C ARG A 100 7.90 6.65 -6.47
N TYR A 101 9.18 6.80 -6.13
CA TYR A 101 9.69 7.98 -5.40
C TYR A 101 9.83 9.23 -6.30
#